data_AF-A0A6F8ZW41-F1
#
_entry.id   AF-A0A6F8ZW41-F1
#
_cell.length_a   1.000
_cell.length_b   1.000
_cell.length_c   1.000
_cell.angle_alpha   90.00
_cell.angle_beta   90.00
_cell.angle_gamma   90.00
#
_symmetry.space_group_name_H-M   'P 1'
#
loop_
_entity.id
_entity.type
_entity.pdbx_description
1 polymer ?
#
loop_
_entity_poly.entity_id
_entity_poly.type
_entity_poly.pdbx_seq_one_letter_code
_entity_poly.pdbx_strand_id
1 'polypeptide(L)'
;MFCPLQARHLCFVLLLCIPLAWAGVPGPCRHSVTKGHLLNLNRLIDNQLENGCSITYVFTELQSLSEVCYVKAAFPQILELLNTNFNYVMKSDNGRYVKALKKVIYNLYSQNCIPEINEEIEDNPVKFVRVHSTLPREALRKARGVIEMYMTLMTKSNGPINWNCEEEYAEDYPESATALPTQTTGR
;
A
#
# COMPACT_ATOMS: atom_id res chain seq x y z
N MET A 1 -61.72 25.66 -18.02
CA MET A 1 -61.17 26.01 -16.70
C MET A 1 -59.93 25.16 -16.48
N PHE A 2 -58.76 25.81 -16.45
CA PHE A 2 -57.45 25.19 -16.23
C PHE A 2 -57.35 24.63 -14.81
N CYS A 3 -56.73 23.45 -14.63
CA CYS A 3 -55.46 23.37 -13.90
C CYS A 3 -54.73 22.04 -14.16
N PRO A 4 -53.50 22.07 -14.73
CA PRO A 4 -52.62 20.92 -14.86
C PRO A 4 -51.71 20.84 -13.62
N LEU A 5 -51.85 19.82 -12.78
CA LEU A 5 -50.97 19.69 -11.61
C LEU A 5 -50.82 18.24 -11.11
N GLN A 6 -50.41 17.33 -11.99
CA GLN A 6 -50.04 15.98 -11.56
C GLN A 6 -48.83 15.38 -12.28
N ALA A 7 -47.97 16.23 -12.85
CA ALA A 7 -46.68 15.80 -13.40
C ALA A 7 -45.47 16.29 -12.58
N ARG A 8 -45.64 17.34 -11.75
CA ARG A 8 -44.54 17.93 -10.98
C ARG A 8 -44.15 17.12 -9.75
N HIS A 9 -45.09 16.55 -9.01
CA HIS A 9 -44.79 15.86 -7.75
C HIS A 9 -44.09 14.51 -7.91
N LEU A 10 -44.36 13.75 -8.98
CA LEU A 10 -43.65 12.49 -9.24
C LEU A 10 -42.17 12.70 -9.56
N CYS A 11 -41.85 13.78 -10.29
CA CYS A 11 -40.49 14.10 -10.68
C CYS A 11 -39.60 14.47 -9.48
N PHE A 12 -40.17 15.20 -8.50
CA PHE A 12 -39.48 15.55 -7.26
C PHE A 12 -39.22 14.35 -6.33
N VAL A 13 -40.11 13.35 -6.31
CA VAL A 13 -39.92 12.13 -5.50
C VAL A 13 -38.85 11.21 -6.11
N LEU A 14 -38.77 11.13 -7.45
CA LEU A 14 -37.71 10.38 -8.14
C LEU A 14 -36.31 10.98 -7.94
N LEU A 15 -36.21 12.32 -7.86
CA LEU A 15 -34.96 13.04 -7.58
C LEU A 15 -34.42 12.81 -6.17
N LEU A 16 -35.29 12.52 -5.19
CA LEU A 16 -34.91 12.27 -3.78
C LEU A 16 -34.36 10.85 -3.53
N CYS A 17 -34.55 9.93 -4.48
CA CYS A 17 -34.07 8.55 -4.41
C CYS A 17 -32.72 8.34 -5.11
N ILE A 18 -32.15 9.38 -5.71
CA ILE A 18 -30.80 9.33 -6.25
C ILE A 18 -29.89 9.45 -5.03
N PRO A 19 -29.20 8.38 -4.59
CA PRO A 19 -28.13 8.57 -3.64
C PRO A 19 -27.18 9.57 -4.32
N LEU A 20 -26.87 10.68 -3.67
CA LEU A 20 -25.64 11.38 -4.00
C LEU A 20 -24.53 10.36 -3.69
N ALA A 21 -24.25 9.49 -4.66
CA ALA A 21 -23.12 8.62 -4.66
C ALA A 21 -21.93 9.56 -4.80
N TRP A 22 -21.49 10.09 -3.66
CA TRP A 22 -20.15 10.59 -3.52
C TRP A 22 -19.24 9.44 -3.92
N ALA A 23 -18.78 9.46 -5.17
CA ALA A 23 -17.83 8.51 -5.72
C ALA A 23 -16.43 8.79 -5.15
N GLY A 24 -16.32 9.00 -3.84
CA GLY A 24 -15.06 9.12 -3.13
C GLY A 24 -14.52 7.75 -2.75
N VAL A 25 -13.37 7.75 -2.07
CA VAL A 25 -12.84 6.54 -1.45
C VAL A 25 -13.87 5.93 -0.50
N PRO A 26 -14.20 4.63 -0.59
CA PRO A 26 -15.13 3.97 0.32
C PRO A 26 -14.73 4.17 1.77
N GLY A 27 -15.72 4.44 2.65
CA GLY A 27 -15.49 4.66 4.08
C GLY A 27 -14.61 3.61 4.76
N PRO A 28 -14.79 2.30 4.49
CA PRO A 28 -13.90 1.26 5.02
C PRO A 28 -12.44 1.44 4.60
N CYS A 29 -12.16 1.80 3.35
CA CYS A 29 -10.80 2.03 2.86
C CYS A 29 -10.18 3.30 3.44
N ARG A 30 -10.98 4.36 3.54
CA ARG A 30 -10.54 5.64 4.13
C ARG A 30 -10.07 5.53 5.58
N HIS A 31 -10.66 4.60 6.34
CA HIS A 31 -10.40 4.45 7.76
C HIS A 31 -9.72 3.12 8.14
N SER A 32 -9.34 2.28 7.16
CA SER A 32 -8.72 0.98 7.41
C SER A 32 -7.35 1.10 8.07
N VAL A 33 -6.48 1.94 7.50
CA VAL A 33 -5.18 2.25 8.11
C VAL A 33 -5.32 3.48 9.00
N THR A 34 -4.82 3.38 10.23
CA THR A 34 -4.95 4.43 11.24
C THR A 34 -3.58 4.83 11.76
N LYS A 35 -3.49 5.99 12.43
CA LYS A 35 -2.29 6.41 13.16
C LYS A 35 -1.83 5.37 14.19
N GLY A 36 -2.76 4.57 14.75
CA GLY A 36 -2.44 3.47 15.66
C GLY A 36 -1.62 2.37 14.98
N HIS A 37 -1.89 2.06 13.71
CA HIS A 37 -1.10 1.10 12.93
C HIS A 37 0.32 1.64 12.68
N LEU A 38 0.45 2.93 12.32
CA LEU A 38 1.76 3.56 12.15
C LEU A 38 2.56 3.63 13.47
N LEU A 39 1.88 3.84 14.60
CA LEU A 39 2.52 3.79 15.92
C LEU A 39 3.04 2.38 16.25
N ASN A 40 2.29 1.32 15.92
CA ASN A 40 2.76 -0.05 16.09
C ASN A 40 4.01 -0.32 15.25
N LEU A 41 4.09 0.21 14.03
CA LEU A 41 5.30 0.15 13.19
C LEU A 41 6.48 0.89 13.82
N ASN A 42 6.28 2.11 14.32
CA ASN A 42 7.32 2.86 15.02
C ASN A 42 7.86 2.08 16.22
N ARG A 43 6.98 1.50 17.04
CA ARG A 43 7.40 0.66 18.17
C ARG A 43 8.18 -0.57 17.72
N LEU A 44 7.78 -1.20 16.61
CA LEU A 44 8.57 -2.31 16.05
C LEU A 44 9.95 -1.84 15.60
N ILE A 45 10.06 -0.69 14.93
CA ILE A 45 11.33 -0.09 14.50
C ILE A 45 12.24 0.20 15.70
N ASP A 46 11.69 0.88 16.72
CA ASP A 46 12.43 1.31 17.91
C ASP A 46 12.89 0.12 18.77
N ASN A 47 12.14 -0.99 18.73
CA ASN A 47 12.48 -2.21 19.44
C ASN A 47 13.55 -3.06 18.73
N GLN A 48 14.01 -2.68 17.53
CA GLN A 48 15.10 -3.39 16.86
C GLN A 48 16.45 -2.99 17.43
N LEU A 49 17.37 -3.96 17.49
CA LEU A 49 18.75 -3.72 17.89
C LEU A 49 19.43 -2.69 16.99
N GLU A 50 20.21 -1.80 17.60
CA GLU A 50 20.97 -0.76 16.90
C GLU A 50 22.11 -1.36 16.04
N ASN A 51 22.70 -2.44 16.51
CA ASN A 51 23.72 -3.20 15.78
C ASN A 51 23.31 -4.67 15.85
N GLY A 52 22.80 -5.20 14.74
CA GLY A 52 22.30 -6.56 14.64
C GLY A 52 22.61 -7.17 13.28
N CYS A 53 22.20 -8.41 13.07
CA CYS A 53 22.35 -9.07 11.77
C CYS A 53 21.42 -8.43 10.74
N SER A 54 21.88 -8.38 9.49
CA SER A 54 21.01 -8.05 8.35
C SER A 54 20.03 -9.18 8.06
N ILE A 55 18.89 -8.82 7.48
CA ILE A 55 17.91 -9.74 6.90
C ILE A 55 17.87 -9.56 5.39
N THR A 56 17.62 -10.66 4.68
CA THR A 56 17.41 -10.65 3.23
C THR A 56 15.91 -10.68 2.94
N TYR A 57 15.45 -9.78 2.07
CA TYR A 57 14.05 -9.68 1.65
C TYR A 57 13.97 -9.04 0.26
N VAL A 58 12.86 -9.29 -0.44
CA VAL A 58 12.54 -8.58 -1.69
C VAL A 58 11.63 -7.39 -1.38
N PHE A 59 11.86 -6.28 -2.06
CA PHE A 59 11.01 -5.10 -1.93
C PHE A 59 10.97 -4.32 -3.25
N THR A 60 9.80 -3.81 -3.59
CA THR A 60 9.58 -2.92 -4.73
C THR A 60 10.16 -1.56 -4.37
N GLU A 61 10.92 -0.97 -5.29
CA GLU A 61 11.39 0.40 -5.18
C GLU A 61 10.46 1.36 -5.92
N LEU A 62 10.29 2.58 -5.38
CA LEU A 62 9.38 3.57 -5.96
C LEU A 62 9.77 3.92 -7.40
N GLN A 63 11.05 4.22 -7.65
CA GLN A 63 11.59 4.56 -8.98
C GLN A 63 10.66 5.51 -9.76
N SER A 64 10.15 5.08 -10.92
CA SER A 64 9.22 5.81 -11.78
C SER A 64 7.75 5.51 -11.51
N LEU A 65 7.41 4.61 -10.58
CA LEU A 65 6.03 4.27 -10.25
C LEU A 65 5.31 5.47 -9.62
N SER A 66 4.04 5.62 -9.97
CA SER A 66 3.12 6.45 -9.20
C SER A 66 2.96 5.92 -7.79
N GLU A 67 2.55 6.78 -6.85
CA GLU A 67 2.28 6.36 -5.46
C GLU A 67 1.24 5.23 -5.39
N VAL A 68 0.28 5.22 -6.31
CA VAL A 68 -0.78 4.20 -6.37
C VAL A 68 -0.21 2.86 -6.80
N CYS A 69 0.52 2.81 -7.90
CA CYS A 69 1.11 1.57 -8.41
C CYS A 69 2.23 1.05 -7.51
N TYR A 70 2.99 1.96 -6.89
CA TYR A 70 3.95 1.59 -5.87
C TYR A 70 3.30 0.91 -4.65
N VAL A 71 2.22 1.50 -4.11
CA VAL A 71 1.45 0.90 -3.03
C VAL A 71 0.90 -0.48 -3.43
N LYS A 72 0.30 -0.58 -4.62
CA LYS A 72 -0.25 -1.85 -5.13
C LYS A 72 0.82 -2.95 -5.23
N ALA A 73 2.01 -2.61 -5.77
CA ALA A 73 3.12 -3.54 -5.93
C ALA A 73 3.83 -3.91 -4.61
N ALA A 74 3.94 -2.99 -3.65
CA ALA A 74 4.71 -3.19 -2.43
C ALA A 74 3.93 -3.88 -1.29
N PHE A 75 2.60 -3.72 -1.22
CA PHE A 75 1.80 -4.30 -0.13
C PHE A 75 1.90 -5.82 0.02
N PRO A 76 1.91 -6.64 -1.07
CA PRO A 76 2.11 -8.07 -0.97
C PRO A 76 3.45 -8.43 -0.30
N GLN A 77 4.52 -7.71 -0.63
CA GLN A 77 5.86 -7.93 -0.08
C GLN A 77 5.97 -7.47 1.38
N ILE A 78 5.22 -6.45 1.79
CA ILE A 78 5.13 -6.05 3.21
C ILE A 78 4.49 -7.18 4.03
N LEU A 79 3.41 -7.78 3.53
CA LEU A 79 2.78 -8.92 4.19
C LEU A 79 3.75 -10.10 4.32
N GLU A 80 4.49 -10.39 3.24
CA GLU A 80 5.50 -11.45 3.21
C GLU A 80 6.64 -11.17 4.20
N LEU A 81 7.20 -9.96 4.20
CA LEU A 81 8.22 -9.51 5.14
C LEU A 81 7.79 -9.72 6.61
N LEU A 82 6.54 -9.35 6.93
CA LEU A 82 5.97 -9.55 8.27
C LEU A 82 5.77 -11.04 8.61
N ASN A 83 5.55 -11.89 7.62
CA ASN A 83 5.36 -13.34 7.79
C ASN A 83 6.68 -14.09 7.95
N THR A 84 7.71 -13.70 7.24
CA THR A 84 8.97 -14.45 7.19
C THR A 84 10.01 -13.91 8.15
N ASN A 85 10.20 -12.59 8.22
CA ASN A 85 11.30 -11.99 8.98
C ASN A 85 10.90 -11.52 10.38
N PHE A 86 9.63 -11.18 10.62
CA PHE A 86 9.17 -10.55 11.87
C PHE A 86 8.28 -11.48 12.72
N ASN A 87 8.84 -12.62 13.11
CA ASN A 87 8.17 -13.62 13.92
C ASN A 87 8.50 -13.46 15.41
N TYR A 88 7.50 -13.08 16.19
CA TYR A 88 7.62 -12.87 17.63
C TYR A 88 6.71 -13.82 18.41
N VAL A 89 7.03 -14.05 19.68
CA VAL A 89 6.13 -14.75 20.61
C VAL A 89 4.78 -14.04 20.63
N MET A 90 3.69 -14.77 20.37
CA MET A 90 2.36 -14.20 20.13
C MET A 90 1.83 -13.28 21.26
N LYS A 91 2.22 -13.55 22.50
CA LYS A 91 1.80 -12.75 23.68
C LYS A 91 2.71 -11.54 23.96
N SER A 92 3.84 -11.40 23.26
CA SER A 92 4.72 -10.23 23.39
C SER A 92 4.09 -8.99 22.75
N ASP A 93 4.55 -7.80 23.14
CA ASP A 93 4.15 -6.54 22.50
C ASP A 93 4.41 -6.56 20.99
N ASN A 94 5.62 -6.95 20.58
CA ASN A 94 5.97 -7.05 19.16
C ASN A 94 5.10 -8.07 18.41
N GLY A 95 4.76 -9.20 19.04
CA GLY A 95 3.82 -10.17 18.48
C GLY A 95 2.42 -9.60 18.26
N ARG A 96 1.94 -8.79 19.21
CA ARG A 96 0.66 -8.07 19.05
C ARG A 96 0.72 -7.00 17.96
N TYR A 97 1.82 -6.26 17.85
CA TYR A 97 2.01 -5.25 16.81
C TYR A 97 2.01 -5.88 15.41
N VAL A 98 2.81 -6.92 15.19
CA VAL A 98 2.86 -7.63 13.90
C VAL A 98 1.50 -8.24 13.57
N LYS A 99 0.80 -8.85 14.54
CA LYS A 99 -0.55 -9.40 14.34
C LYS A 99 -1.55 -8.32 13.90
N ALA A 100 -1.51 -7.14 14.53
CA ALA A 100 -2.38 -6.02 14.16
C ALA A 100 -2.10 -5.51 12.74
N LEU A 101 -0.81 -5.43 12.35
CA LEU A 101 -0.40 -5.03 11.00
C LEU A 101 -0.83 -6.02 9.93
N LYS A 102 -0.61 -7.33 10.15
CA LYS A 102 -1.10 -8.37 9.25
C LYS A 102 -2.61 -8.31 9.10
N LYS A 103 -3.34 -8.15 10.21
CA LYS A 103 -4.80 -8.04 10.20
C LYS A 103 -5.29 -6.87 9.34
N VAL A 104 -4.68 -5.68 9.47
CA VAL A 104 -5.10 -4.55 8.63
C VAL A 104 -4.79 -4.80 7.16
N ILE A 105 -3.63 -5.40 6.82
CA ILE A 105 -3.31 -5.73 5.43
C ILE A 105 -4.34 -6.72 4.84
N TYR A 106 -4.67 -7.79 5.55
CA TYR A 106 -5.73 -8.72 5.11
C TYR A 106 -7.08 -8.02 4.94
N ASN A 107 -7.44 -7.11 5.85
CA ASN A 107 -8.68 -6.35 5.73
C ASN A 107 -8.72 -5.50 4.46
N LEU A 108 -7.61 -4.86 4.09
CA LEU A 108 -7.51 -4.06 2.87
C LEU A 108 -7.83 -4.86 1.61
N TYR A 109 -7.30 -6.08 1.50
CA TYR A 109 -7.62 -6.98 0.39
C TYR A 109 -9.06 -7.47 0.45
N SER A 110 -9.53 -7.91 1.63
CA SER A 110 -10.91 -8.40 1.79
C SER A 110 -12.00 -7.36 1.47
N GLN A 111 -11.67 -6.08 1.66
CA GLN A 111 -12.56 -4.95 1.37
C GLN A 111 -12.32 -4.34 -0.02
N ASN A 112 -11.44 -4.95 -0.82
CA ASN A 112 -11.01 -4.47 -2.14
C ASN A 112 -10.53 -3.01 -2.12
N CYS A 113 -9.84 -2.62 -1.04
CA CYS A 113 -9.26 -1.30 -0.89
C CYS A 113 -7.93 -1.14 -1.64
N ILE A 114 -7.21 -2.25 -1.81
CA ILE A 114 -6.09 -2.41 -2.73
C ILE A 114 -6.44 -3.68 -3.53
N PRO A 115 -6.72 -3.58 -4.83
CA PRO A 115 -6.93 -4.77 -5.64
C PRO A 115 -5.62 -5.54 -5.80
N GLU A 116 -5.73 -6.86 -5.96
CA GLU A 116 -4.59 -7.70 -6.34
C GLU A 116 -4.06 -7.29 -7.73
N ILE A 117 -2.81 -7.66 -8.02
CA ILE A 117 -2.25 -7.46 -9.36
C ILE A 117 -2.98 -8.40 -10.30
N ASN A 118 -3.62 -7.86 -11.34
CA ASN A 118 -4.36 -8.68 -12.28
C ASN A 118 -3.41 -9.20 -13.36
N GLU A 119 -2.85 -10.39 -13.14
CA GLU A 119 -1.88 -11.01 -14.06
C GLU A 119 -2.41 -11.26 -15.49
N GLU A 120 -3.72 -11.14 -15.74
CA GLU A 120 -4.29 -11.25 -17.09
C GLU A 120 -4.13 -9.97 -17.93
N ILE A 121 -4.00 -8.81 -17.29
CA ILE A 121 -3.95 -7.48 -17.94
C ILE A 121 -2.79 -6.60 -17.47
N GLU A 122 -2.20 -6.88 -16.31
CA GLU A 122 -1.08 -6.14 -15.73
C GLU A 122 0.15 -7.03 -15.67
N ASP A 123 1.27 -6.53 -16.21
CA ASP A 123 2.57 -7.19 -16.09
C ASP A 123 2.99 -7.28 -14.62
N ASN A 124 3.74 -8.33 -14.27
CA ASN A 124 4.30 -8.43 -12.93
C ASN A 124 5.38 -7.34 -12.74
N PRO A 125 5.32 -6.52 -11.66
CA PRO A 125 6.26 -5.41 -11.43
C PRO A 125 7.68 -5.86 -11.04
N VAL A 126 8.12 -7.06 -11.44
CA VAL A 126 9.44 -7.68 -11.12
C VAL A 126 10.59 -6.71 -11.40
N LYS A 127 10.51 -5.91 -12.47
CA LYS A 127 11.55 -4.92 -12.82
C LYS A 127 11.80 -3.85 -11.75
N PHE A 128 10.81 -3.57 -10.91
CA PHE A 128 10.92 -2.65 -9.77
C PHE A 128 11.34 -3.34 -8.48
N VAL A 129 11.34 -4.67 -8.45
CA VAL A 129 11.72 -5.47 -7.27
C VAL A 129 13.23 -5.54 -7.15
N ARG A 130 13.73 -5.31 -5.94
CA ARG A 130 15.14 -5.49 -5.60
C ARG A 130 15.28 -6.43 -4.41
N VAL A 131 16.38 -7.18 -4.40
CA VAL A 131 16.80 -7.96 -3.24
C VAL A 131 17.57 -7.03 -2.32
N HIS A 132 17.10 -6.88 -1.09
CA HIS A 132 17.76 -6.11 -0.05
C HIS A 132 18.41 -7.03 0.96
N SER A 133 19.59 -6.63 1.46
CA SER A 133 20.20 -7.18 2.65
C SER A 133 20.53 -6.03 3.60
N THR A 134 19.62 -5.77 4.55
CA THR A 134 19.70 -4.59 5.43
C THR A 134 19.35 -4.96 6.87
N LEU A 135 19.60 -4.04 7.82
CA LEU A 135 19.12 -4.21 9.18
C LEU A 135 17.58 -4.31 9.21
N PRO A 136 16.99 -5.09 10.14
CA PRO A 136 15.54 -5.26 10.25
C PRO A 136 14.77 -3.93 10.37
N ARG A 137 15.37 -2.94 11.05
CA ARG A 137 14.74 -1.62 11.19
C ARG A 137 14.57 -0.89 9.86
N GLU A 138 15.48 -1.08 8.91
CA GLU A 138 15.37 -0.43 7.59
C GLU A 138 14.24 -1.05 6.77
N ALA A 139 14.08 -2.38 6.85
CA ALA A 139 12.96 -3.08 6.22
C ALA A 139 11.60 -2.61 6.78
N LEU A 140 11.52 -2.44 8.11
CA LEU A 140 10.32 -1.89 8.76
C LEU A 140 10.08 -0.42 8.40
N ARG A 141 11.12 0.40 8.22
CA ARG A 141 10.98 1.78 7.74
C ARG A 141 10.43 1.85 6.32
N LYS A 142 10.90 0.98 5.42
CA LYS A 142 10.35 0.83 4.06
C LYS A 142 8.85 0.48 4.12
N ALA A 143 8.48 -0.55 4.88
CA ALA A 143 7.08 -0.93 5.08
C ALA A 143 6.24 0.20 5.67
N ARG A 144 6.76 0.93 6.66
CA ARG A 144 6.10 2.09 7.27
C ARG A 144 5.83 3.19 6.23
N GLY A 145 6.81 3.51 5.39
CA GLY A 145 6.67 4.53 4.35
C GLY A 145 5.53 4.21 3.38
N VAL A 146 5.45 2.97 2.90
CA VAL A 146 4.38 2.53 2.00
C VAL A 146 3.00 2.57 2.67
N ILE A 147 2.90 2.11 3.93
CA ILE A 147 1.62 2.13 4.66
C ILE A 147 1.15 3.57 4.94
N GLU A 148 2.08 4.49 5.22
CA GLU A 148 1.78 5.92 5.38
C GLU A 148 1.37 6.57 4.04
N MET A 149 1.99 6.16 2.94
CA MET A 149 1.61 6.60 1.59
C MET A 149 0.18 6.15 1.26
N TYR A 150 -0.17 4.88 1.49
CA TYR A 150 -1.55 4.41 1.37
C TYR A 150 -2.53 5.24 2.22
N MET A 151 -2.21 5.46 3.50
CA MET A 151 -3.05 6.26 4.39
C MET A 151 -3.24 7.69 3.85
N THR A 152 -2.20 8.28 3.27
CA THR A 152 -2.24 9.61 2.68
C THR A 152 -3.13 9.64 1.44
N LEU A 153 -2.97 8.68 0.52
CA LEU A 153 -3.81 8.53 -0.68
C LEU A 153 -5.30 8.43 -0.32
N MET A 154 -5.63 7.57 0.65
CA MET A 154 -7.03 7.36 1.06
C MET A 154 -7.65 8.58 1.76
N THR A 155 -6.86 9.32 2.53
CA THR A 155 -7.37 10.45 3.33
C THR A 155 -7.51 11.73 2.53
N LYS A 156 -6.57 11.99 1.61
CA LYS A 156 -6.51 13.21 0.78
C LYS A 156 -7.30 13.12 -0.52
N SER A 157 -7.56 11.92 -1.03
CA SER A 157 -8.34 11.80 -2.27
C SER A 157 -9.79 12.23 -2.05
N ASN A 158 -10.27 13.07 -2.97
CA ASN A 158 -11.67 13.49 -3.04
C ASN A 158 -12.50 12.62 -3.99
N GLY A 159 -11.87 11.68 -4.71
CA GLY A 159 -12.50 10.81 -5.70
C GLY A 159 -12.07 9.34 -5.56
N PRO A 160 -12.48 8.47 -6.48
CA PRO A 160 -12.06 7.08 -6.48
C PRO A 160 -10.59 7.01 -6.91
N ILE A 161 -9.85 6.04 -6.37
CA ILE A 161 -8.45 5.82 -6.75
C ILE A 161 -8.41 4.92 -7.98
N ASN A 162 -7.70 5.36 -9.02
CA ASN A 162 -7.44 4.54 -10.19
C ASN A 162 -6.28 3.57 -9.90
N TRP A 163 -6.60 2.29 -9.72
CA TRP A 163 -5.64 1.23 -9.45
C TRP A 163 -5.16 0.47 -10.70
N ASN A 164 -5.43 1.00 -11.90
CA ASN A 164 -4.89 0.42 -13.13
C ASN A 164 -3.42 0.79 -13.29
N CYS A 165 -2.54 -0.21 -13.27
CA CYS A 165 -1.09 -0.06 -13.37
C CYS A 165 -0.51 -0.76 -14.61
N GLU A 166 -1.36 -1.17 -15.57
CA GLU A 166 -0.97 -1.87 -16.80
C GLU A 166 0.17 -1.15 -17.52
N GLU A 167 0.01 0.14 -17.81
CA GLU A 167 1.03 0.93 -18.52
C GLU A 167 2.33 1.03 -17.72
N GLU A 168 2.27 1.42 -16.44
CA GLU A 168 3.46 1.61 -15.60
C GLU A 168 4.25 0.29 -15.40
N TYR A 169 3.55 -0.83 -15.26
CA TYR A 169 4.16 -2.15 -15.11
C TYR A 169 4.73 -2.69 -16.43
N ALA A 170 4.27 -2.22 -17.58
CA ALA A 170 4.81 -2.57 -18.91
C ALA A 170 6.01 -1.69 -19.35
N GLU A 171 6.17 -0.46 -18.84
CA GLU A 171 7.24 0.47 -19.29
C GLU A 171 8.68 -0.06 -19.10
N ASP A 172 9.39 -0.37 -20.19
CA ASP A 172 10.82 -0.72 -20.13
C ASP A 172 11.67 0.51 -19.81
N TYR A 173 12.02 0.69 -18.53
CA TYR A 173 13.01 1.69 -18.12
C TYR A 173 14.42 1.12 -18.29
N PRO A 174 15.36 1.87 -18.91
CA PRO A 174 16.76 1.46 -18.92
C PRO A 174 17.25 1.38 -17.47
N GLU A 175 17.68 0.18 -17.05
CA GLU A 175 18.28 -0.03 -15.74
C GLU A 175 19.36 1.03 -15.49
N SER A 176 19.17 1.85 -14.47
CA SER A 176 20.24 2.73 -14.00
C SER A 176 21.38 1.85 -13.50
N ALA A 177 22.40 1.68 -14.34
CA ALA A 177 23.60 0.90 -14.06
C ALA A 177 24.17 1.32 -12.71
N THR A 178 24.03 0.45 -11.72
CA THR A 178 24.75 0.61 -10.46
C THR A 178 26.18 0.20 -10.76
N ALA A 179 27.02 1.18 -11.11
CA ALA A 179 28.44 0.95 -11.32
C ALA A 179 29.06 0.39 -10.05
N LEU A 180 29.51 -0.86 -10.11
CA LEU A 180 30.37 -1.47 -9.11
C LEU A 180 31.69 -0.66 -9.07
N PRO A 181 32.17 -0.18 -7.92
CA PRO A 181 33.46 0.47 -7.87
C PRO A 181 34.54 -0.60 -8.04
N THR A 182 35.17 -0.64 -9.22
CA THR A 182 36.41 -1.38 -9.46
C THR A 182 37.46 -0.83 -8.50
N GLN A 183 37.85 -1.64 -7.51
CA GLN A 183 39.02 -1.34 -6.69
C GLN A 183 40.28 -1.44 -7.56
N THR A 184 40.88 -0.30 -7.88
CA THR A 184 42.25 -0.25 -8.41
C THR A 184 43.20 -0.36 -7.22
N THR A 185 43.72 -1.55 -6.97
CA THR A 185 44.84 -1.77 -6.05
C THR A 185 46.12 -1.33 -6.75
N GLY A 186 46.60 -0.13 -6.45
CA GLY A 186 47.94 0.30 -6.77
C GLY A 186 48.86 0.15 -5.57
N ARG A 187 49.72 -0.88 -5.57
CA ARG A 187 51.11 -0.82 -5.10
C ARG A 187 51.91 -2.00 -5.64
#